data_AF-A0A7J0EVB6-F1
#
_entry.id   AF-A0A7J0EVB6-F1
#
_cell.length_a   1.000
_cell.length_b   1.000
_cell.length_c   1.000
_cell.angle_alpha   90.00
_cell.angle_beta   90.00
_cell.angle_gamma   90.00
#
_symmetry.space_group_name_H-M   'P 1'
#
loop_
_entity.id
_entity.type
_entity.pdbx_description
1 polymer ?
#
loop_
_entity_poly.entity_id
_entity_poly.type
_entity_poly.pdbx_seq_one_letter_code
_entity_poly.pdbx_strand_id
1 'polypeptide(L)'
;MGLGVSIFILVVVHNAAFFLSLLSLSALVTAFLLWNSLNSTKNRALLRYLHSFPDSDLRLARDGQLVKLTGVVLCGSVSLESSYEKASRCIYTSTVLYEYRELGLMPIDANRTGFHWRLAYTERFSTDFYLTDTKSGMRALVKAGPDCKVIPLIVESRLVNTTQKCSTLSTHLRKWLRDRNLSAGAHLLRLEEGYVKEGSYLSVIGMLQRSNDTVTIVQPRELISTGCLWKKLLLPIDIDGLILGTPERLAQ
;
A
#
# COMPACT_ATOMS: atom_id res chain seq x y z
N MET A 1 -28.29 -1.22 12.85
CA MET A 1 -29.20 -2.00 11.98
C MET A 1 -29.46 -3.41 12.52
N GLY A 2 -28.47 -4.30 12.63
CA GLY A 2 -28.69 -5.70 13.06
C GLY A 2 -29.38 -5.90 14.43
N LEU A 3 -28.97 -5.17 15.48
CA LEU A 3 -29.59 -5.26 16.81
C LEU A 3 -31.07 -4.86 16.82
N GLY A 4 -31.45 -3.85 16.03
CA GLY A 4 -32.84 -3.40 15.95
C GLY A 4 -33.77 -4.43 15.29
N VAL A 5 -33.28 -5.11 14.25
CA VAL A 5 -33.99 -6.21 13.59
C VAL A 5 -34.12 -7.42 14.52
N SER A 6 -33.07 -7.74 15.29
CA SER A 6 -33.11 -8.84 16.26
C SER A 6 -34.09 -8.63 17.41
N ILE A 7 -34.19 -7.41 17.94
CA ILE A 7 -35.14 -7.07 19.00
C ILE A 7 -36.59 -7.11 18.45
N PHE A 8 -36.82 -6.57 17.25
CA PHE A 8 -38.14 -6.63 16.60
C PHE A 8 -38.61 -8.08 16.39
N ILE A 9 -37.72 -8.98 15.95
CA ILE A 9 -38.06 -10.38 15.74
C ILE A 9 -38.28 -11.13 17.07
N LEU A 10 -37.54 -10.80 18.14
CA LEU A 10 -37.81 -11.36 19.48
C LEU A 10 -39.24 -11.01 19.95
N VAL A 11 -39.65 -9.77 19.75
CA VAL A 11 -40.99 -9.27 20.13
C VAL A 11 -42.09 -9.90 19.27
N VAL A 12 -41.84 -10.16 17.98
CA VAL A 12 -42.84 -10.70 17.04
C VAL A 12 -42.95 -12.22 17.12
N VAL A 13 -41.83 -12.95 17.23
CA VAL A 13 -41.79 -14.42 17.09
C VAL A 13 -41.81 -15.13 18.46
N HIS A 14 -41.53 -14.42 19.57
CA HIS A 14 -41.49 -14.98 20.94
C HIS A 14 -40.60 -16.24 21.09
N ASN A 15 -39.66 -16.45 20.17
CA ASN A 15 -38.84 -17.64 20.11
C ASN A 15 -37.37 -17.29 20.45
N ALA A 16 -36.97 -17.66 21.66
CA ALA A 16 -35.61 -17.43 22.17
C ALA A 16 -34.53 -18.12 21.32
N ALA A 17 -34.83 -19.30 20.75
CA ALA A 17 -33.89 -20.02 19.89
C ALA A 17 -33.61 -19.24 18.59
N PHE A 18 -34.64 -18.62 18.01
CA PHE A 18 -34.50 -17.79 16.82
C PHE A 18 -33.67 -16.52 17.11
N PHE A 19 -33.92 -15.88 18.26
CA PHE A 19 -33.13 -14.72 18.69
C PHE A 19 -31.65 -15.06 18.91
N LEU A 20 -31.36 -16.16 19.61
CA LEU A 20 -29.99 -16.63 19.83
C LEU A 20 -29.26 -16.94 18.52
N SER A 21 -29.96 -17.56 17.55
CA SER A 21 -29.42 -17.84 16.21
C SER A 21 -29.04 -16.54 15.48
N LEU A 22 -29.92 -15.55 15.47
CA LEU A 22 -29.70 -14.26 14.79
C LEU A 22 -28.59 -13.44 15.48
N LEU A 23 -28.51 -13.48 16.80
CA LEU A 23 -27.44 -12.84 17.57
C LEU A 23 -26.08 -13.48 17.28
N SER A 24 -26.03 -14.82 17.21
CA SER A 24 -24.83 -15.56 16.80
C SER A 24 -24.40 -15.20 15.38
N LEU A 25 -25.33 -15.20 14.42
CA LEU A 25 -25.03 -14.80 13.03
C LEU A 25 -24.53 -13.35 12.96
N SER A 26 -25.18 -12.43 13.67
CA SER A 26 -24.75 -11.03 13.73
C SER A 26 -23.34 -10.90 14.30
N ALA A 27 -23.00 -11.65 15.35
CA ALA A 27 -21.67 -11.65 15.95
C ALA A 27 -20.61 -12.20 15.00
N LEU A 28 -20.92 -13.26 14.24
CA LEU A 28 -20.03 -13.80 13.21
C LEU A 28 -19.78 -12.79 12.09
N VAL A 29 -20.82 -12.10 11.62
CA VAL A 29 -20.69 -11.07 10.57
C VAL A 29 -19.87 -9.88 11.08
N THR A 30 -20.11 -9.38 12.30
CA THR A 30 -19.30 -8.28 12.84
C THR A 30 -17.86 -8.68 13.09
N ALA A 31 -17.59 -9.88 13.60
CA ALA A 31 -16.23 -10.40 13.75
C ALA A 31 -15.51 -10.49 12.39
N PHE A 32 -16.19 -10.97 11.35
CA PHE A 32 -15.66 -11.05 9.99
C PHE A 32 -15.36 -9.66 9.40
N LEU A 33 -16.27 -8.69 9.56
CA LEU A 33 -16.06 -7.32 9.09
C LEU A 33 -14.91 -6.64 9.86
N LEU A 34 -14.82 -6.84 11.18
CA LEU A 34 -13.74 -6.31 12.00
C LEU A 34 -12.38 -6.90 11.58
N TRP A 35 -12.32 -8.22 11.35
CA TRP A 35 -11.14 -8.91 10.84
C TRP A 35 -10.67 -8.33 9.51
N ASN A 36 -11.60 -8.07 8.58
CA ASN A 36 -11.32 -7.45 7.29
C ASN A 36 -10.82 -6.01 7.44
N SER A 37 -11.47 -5.20 8.27
CA SER A 37 -11.08 -3.81 8.53
C SER A 37 -9.67 -3.71 9.14
N LEU A 38 -9.33 -4.59 10.08
CA LEU A 38 -8.01 -4.62 10.73
C LEU A 38 -6.91 -5.09 9.76
N ASN A 39 -7.24 -5.96 8.81
CA ASN A 39 -6.30 -6.49 7.83
C ASN A 39 -6.13 -5.62 6.57
N SER A 40 -7.12 -4.79 6.24
CA SER A 40 -7.11 -3.90 5.08
C SER A 40 -6.31 -2.61 5.29
N THR A 41 -6.09 -2.20 6.55
CA THR A 41 -5.57 -0.86 6.90
C THR A 41 -4.09 -0.60 6.60
N LYS A 42 -3.32 -1.58 6.08
CA LYS A 42 -1.87 -1.45 5.89
C LYS A 42 -1.34 -2.10 4.62
N ASN A 43 -2.11 -2.11 3.53
CA ASN A 43 -1.74 -2.77 2.27
C ASN A 43 -1.36 -4.27 2.42
N ARG A 44 -1.58 -4.87 3.60
CA ARG A 44 -1.18 -6.24 3.94
C ARG A 44 -1.95 -7.25 3.14
N ALA A 45 -3.23 -6.99 2.87
CA ALA A 45 -4.04 -7.85 2.03
C ALA A 45 -3.50 -7.87 0.59
N LEU A 46 -3.18 -6.70 0.02
CA LEU A 46 -2.60 -6.56 -1.32
C LEU A 46 -1.20 -7.16 -1.41
N LEU A 47 -0.35 -6.97 -0.40
CA LEU A 47 0.97 -7.59 -0.34
C LEU A 47 0.87 -9.12 -0.28
N ARG A 48 -0.07 -9.66 0.51
CA ARG A 48 -0.35 -11.10 0.53
C ARG A 48 -0.87 -11.59 -0.82
N TYR A 49 -1.73 -10.82 -1.49
CA TYR A 49 -2.21 -11.12 -2.84
C TYR A 49 -1.03 -11.20 -3.82
N LEU A 50 -0.16 -10.16 -3.84
CA LEU A 50 1.05 -10.11 -4.64
C LEU A 50 1.92 -11.35 -4.45
N HIS A 51 2.17 -11.75 -3.20
CA HIS A 51 2.98 -12.93 -2.91
C HIS A 51 2.31 -14.24 -3.35
N SER A 52 1.00 -14.37 -3.13
CA SER A 52 0.25 -15.58 -3.52
C SER A 52 0.02 -15.73 -5.02
N PHE A 53 0.09 -14.63 -5.78
CA PHE A 53 -0.09 -14.67 -7.23
C PHE A 53 1.15 -15.34 -7.86
N PRO A 54 0.99 -16.34 -8.74
CA PRO A 54 2.12 -17.06 -9.31
C PRO A 54 2.86 -16.24 -10.39
N ASP A 55 4.20 -16.33 -10.42
CA ASP A 55 4.98 -15.70 -11.48
C ASP A 55 4.65 -16.32 -12.85
N SER A 56 4.28 -15.45 -13.78
CA SER A 56 3.86 -15.79 -15.13
C SER A 56 5.09 -16.04 -16.00
N ASP A 57 5.04 -17.07 -16.86
CA ASP A 57 6.07 -17.24 -17.88
C ASP A 57 5.76 -16.33 -19.06
N LEU A 58 6.55 -15.28 -19.24
CA LEU A 58 6.35 -14.31 -20.31
C LEU A 58 6.41 -14.95 -21.70
N ARG A 59 7.09 -16.09 -21.90
CA ARG A 59 7.19 -16.76 -23.21
C ARG A 59 5.83 -17.28 -23.64
N LEU A 60 5.05 -17.77 -22.68
CA LEU A 60 3.74 -18.41 -22.88
C LEU A 60 2.56 -17.44 -22.69
N ALA A 61 2.77 -16.33 -21.98
CA ALA A 61 1.71 -15.37 -21.67
C ALA A 61 1.18 -14.68 -22.92
N ARG A 62 -0.16 -14.56 -23.02
CA ARG A 62 -0.85 -13.95 -24.16
C ARG A 62 -0.94 -12.43 -24.03
N ASP A 63 -1.07 -11.76 -25.16
CA ASP A 63 -1.40 -10.33 -25.17
C ASP A 63 -2.72 -10.08 -24.43
N GLY A 64 -2.77 -9.02 -23.64
CA GLY A 64 -3.91 -8.68 -22.79
C GLY A 64 -4.10 -9.61 -21.59
N GLN A 65 -3.11 -10.45 -21.23
CA GLN A 65 -3.20 -11.28 -20.03
C GLN A 65 -2.67 -10.53 -18.79
N LEU A 66 -3.33 -10.70 -17.64
CA LEU A 66 -2.78 -10.28 -16.35
C LEU A 66 -1.61 -11.17 -15.97
N VAL A 67 -0.44 -10.57 -15.74
CA VAL A 67 0.80 -11.29 -15.42
C VAL A 67 1.42 -10.75 -14.14
N LYS A 68 2.09 -11.63 -13.40
CA LYS A 68 3.05 -11.25 -12.36
C LYS A 68 4.45 -11.57 -12.84
N LEU A 69 5.33 -10.58 -12.73
CA LEU A 69 6.76 -10.71 -13.02
C LEU A 69 7.54 -10.42 -11.76
N THR A 70 8.59 -11.19 -11.53
CA THR A 70 9.55 -10.94 -10.47
C THR A 70 10.93 -10.88 -11.09
N GLY A 71 11.66 -9.80 -10.84
CA GLY A 71 12.84 -9.51 -11.65
C GLY A 71 13.76 -8.45 -11.08
N VAL A 72 14.91 -8.31 -11.74
CA VAL A 72 15.86 -7.22 -11.46
C VAL A 72 15.44 -5.98 -12.24
N VAL A 73 15.40 -4.85 -11.55
CA VAL A 73 14.98 -3.57 -12.10
C VAL A 73 16.14 -2.82 -12.76
N LEU A 74 15.87 -2.22 -13.91
CA LEU A 74 16.76 -1.31 -14.62
C LEU A 74 16.01 0.00 -14.92
N CYS A 75 16.64 1.15 -14.67
CA CYS A 75 16.01 2.44 -14.99
C CYS A 75 15.66 2.55 -16.49
N GLY A 76 14.57 3.24 -16.79
CA GLY A 76 14.21 3.61 -18.15
C GLY A 76 14.99 4.85 -18.62
N SER A 77 14.35 5.67 -19.45
CA SER A 77 14.92 6.95 -19.93
C SER A 77 15.07 7.99 -18.83
N VAL A 78 14.21 7.94 -17.81
CA VAL A 78 14.20 8.85 -16.67
C VAL A 78 14.47 8.04 -15.40
N SER A 79 15.28 8.61 -14.51
CA SER A 79 15.54 8.06 -13.17
C SER A 79 15.21 9.10 -12.10
N LEU A 80 14.74 8.63 -10.96
CA LEU A 80 14.35 9.45 -9.82
C LEU A 80 15.49 9.54 -8.80
N GLU A 81 15.42 10.60 -8.00
CA GLU A 81 16.21 10.78 -6.79
C GLU A 81 15.27 10.80 -5.58
N SER A 82 15.61 10.08 -4.50
CA SER A 82 14.82 10.14 -3.27
C SER A 82 14.90 11.54 -2.64
N SER A 83 13.86 11.91 -1.91
CA SER A 83 13.66 13.29 -1.48
C SER A 83 14.65 13.70 -0.39
N TYR A 84 14.82 12.84 0.62
CA TYR A 84 15.58 13.12 1.83
C TYR A 84 16.96 12.46 1.83
N GLU A 85 17.07 11.16 1.57
CA GLU A 85 18.38 10.45 1.53
C GLU A 85 19.18 10.73 0.27
N LYS A 86 18.55 11.29 -0.77
CA LYS A 86 19.19 11.56 -2.06
C LYS A 86 19.69 10.29 -2.74
N ALA A 87 18.95 9.19 -2.61
CA ALA A 87 19.23 7.94 -3.31
C ALA A 87 18.97 8.14 -4.81
N SER A 88 20.02 8.10 -5.62
CA SER A 88 19.93 8.26 -7.07
C SER A 88 19.62 6.93 -7.79
N ARG A 89 19.20 7.03 -9.05
CA ARG A 89 18.85 5.89 -9.91
C ARG A 89 17.69 5.05 -9.35
N CYS A 90 16.65 5.73 -8.89
CA CYS A 90 15.43 5.10 -8.40
C CYS A 90 14.36 5.05 -9.49
N ILE A 91 13.53 4.01 -9.47
CA ILE A 91 12.35 3.87 -10.34
C ILE A 91 11.04 4.25 -9.63
N TYR A 92 11.09 4.24 -8.30
CA TYR A 92 10.01 4.63 -7.41
C TYR A 92 10.60 5.31 -6.17
N THR A 93 9.96 6.36 -5.70
CA THR A 93 10.29 7.05 -4.45
C THR A 93 9.00 7.41 -3.70
N SER A 94 9.05 7.34 -2.38
CA SER A 94 7.96 7.67 -1.44
C SER A 94 8.57 8.39 -0.26
N THR A 95 8.06 9.57 0.07
CA THR A 95 8.47 10.29 1.28
C THR A 95 7.22 10.72 2.02
N VAL A 96 7.17 10.39 3.31
CA VAL A 96 6.00 10.55 4.15
C VAL A 96 6.41 11.21 5.46
N LEU A 97 5.80 12.34 5.77
CA LEU A 97 6.00 13.05 7.03
C LEU A 97 4.75 12.91 7.89
N TYR A 98 4.95 12.48 9.12
CA TYR A 98 3.94 12.52 10.15
C TYR A 98 4.28 13.59 11.18
N GLU A 99 3.27 14.36 11.56
CA GLU A 99 3.32 15.26 12.71
C GLU A 99 2.53 14.63 13.86
N TYR A 100 3.06 14.76 15.06
CA TYR A 100 2.32 14.39 16.25
C TYR A 100 1.57 15.63 16.75
N ARG A 101 0.25 15.50 16.92
CA ARG A 101 -0.58 16.58 17.42
C ARG A 101 -0.81 16.40 18.93
N GLU A 102 -0.21 17.29 19.72
CA GLU A 102 -0.56 17.46 21.12
C GLU A 102 -1.85 18.30 21.17
N LEU A 103 -2.88 17.80 21.86
CA LEU A 103 -4.16 18.48 21.91
C LEU A 103 -4.03 19.72 22.81
N GLY A 104 -4.25 20.91 22.26
CA GLY A 104 -4.31 22.15 23.04
C GLY A 104 -5.41 22.08 24.09
N LEU A 105 -5.13 22.60 25.29
CA LEU A 105 -6.03 22.66 26.43
C LEU A 105 -7.34 23.42 26.10
N MET A 106 -8.49 22.79 26.41
CA MET A 106 -9.73 23.31 27.06
C MET A 106 -11.05 22.80 26.42
N PRO A 107 -12.18 22.71 27.17
CA PRO A 107 -12.40 22.12 28.49
C PRO A 107 -13.44 20.96 28.46
N ILE A 108 -13.43 20.18 29.55
CA ILE A 108 -14.50 19.32 30.12
C ILE A 108 -15.74 19.13 29.24
N ASP A 109 -15.71 18.16 28.32
CA ASP A 109 -16.69 17.07 28.32
C ASP A 109 -16.37 15.97 27.30
N ALA A 110 -16.61 14.73 27.74
CA ALA A 110 -16.67 13.50 26.96
C ALA A 110 -15.36 12.97 26.33
N ASN A 111 -14.40 12.64 27.20
CA ASN A 111 -13.79 11.31 27.30
C ASN A 111 -13.64 10.47 26.01
N ARG A 112 -12.69 10.83 25.14
CA ARG A 112 -11.87 9.92 24.30
C ARG A 112 -10.65 10.68 23.77
N THR A 113 -9.62 10.81 24.61
CA THR A 113 -8.33 11.40 24.26
C THR A 113 -7.50 10.40 23.45
N GLY A 114 -7.31 10.68 22.16
CA GLY A 114 -6.51 9.87 21.25
C GLY A 114 -5.26 10.61 20.77
N PHE A 115 -4.13 10.36 21.43
CA PHE A 115 -2.82 10.75 20.93
C PHE A 115 -2.53 10.01 19.62
N HIS A 116 -2.38 10.71 18.50
CA HIS A 116 -2.19 10.06 17.20
C HIS A 116 -1.25 10.84 16.30
N TRP A 117 -0.49 10.08 15.49
CA TRP A 117 0.30 10.61 14.39
C TRP A 117 -0.64 11.01 13.25
N ARG A 118 -0.51 12.24 12.78
CA ARG A 118 -1.23 12.77 11.64
C ARG A 118 -0.30 12.81 10.43
N LEU A 119 -0.79 12.36 9.27
CA LEU A 119 -0.09 12.53 8.02
C LEU A 119 -0.05 14.03 7.67
N ALA A 120 1.14 14.62 7.67
CA ALA A 120 1.37 16.03 7.37
C ALA A 120 1.75 16.25 5.90
N TYR A 121 2.51 15.32 5.33
CA TYR A 121 2.99 15.41 3.96
C TYR A 121 3.20 14.02 3.36
N THR A 122 2.91 13.88 2.07
CA THR A 122 3.21 12.68 1.29
C THR A 122 3.57 13.09 -0.14
N GLU A 123 4.67 12.54 -0.65
CA GLU A 123 5.04 12.61 -2.05
C GLU A 123 5.41 11.20 -2.52
N ARG A 124 4.92 10.81 -3.70
CA ARG A 124 5.22 9.51 -4.31
C ARG A 124 5.40 9.71 -5.80
N PHE A 125 6.49 9.18 -6.33
CA PHE A 125 6.83 9.29 -7.74
C PHE A 125 7.23 7.93 -8.29
N SER A 126 6.87 7.68 -9.54
CA SER A 126 7.27 6.50 -10.30
C SER A 126 7.60 6.89 -11.73
N THR A 127 8.48 6.11 -12.37
CA THR A 127 8.90 6.30 -13.75
C THR A 127 8.78 4.98 -14.51
N ASP A 128 8.78 5.04 -15.83
CA ASP A 128 8.90 3.84 -16.66
C ASP A 128 10.27 3.18 -16.42
N PHE A 129 10.29 1.84 -16.35
CA PHE A 129 11.50 1.08 -16.07
C PHE A 129 11.49 -0.25 -16.81
N TYR A 130 12.66 -0.85 -16.97
CA TYR A 130 12.78 -2.21 -17.47
C TYR A 130 12.85 -3.19 -16.32
N LEU A 131 12.17 -4.32 -16.46
CA LEU A 131 12.23 -5.44 -15.53
C LEU A 131 12.76 -6.66 -16.28
N THR A 132 13.82 -7.26 -15.77
CA THR A 132 14.34 -8.53 -16.31
C THR A 132 13.78 -9.66 -15.46
N ASP A 133 12.84 -10.43 -16.02
CA ASP A 133 12.16 -11.52 -15.34
C ASP A 133 13.14 -12.65 -15.01
N THR A 134 13.18 -13.08 -13.75
CA THR A 134 14.09 -14.15 -13.30
C THR A 134 13.69 -15.51 -13.85
N LYS A 135 12.41 -15.71 -14.18
CA LYS A 135 11.89 -17.00 -14.65
C LYS A 135 12.17 -17.22 -16.12
N SER A 136 11.85 -16.26 -16.98
CA SER A 136 12.03 -16.37 -18.43
C SER A 136 13.34 -15.77 -18.95
N GLY A 137 14.01 -14.92 -18.16
CA GLY A 137 15.16 -14.12 -18.61
C GLY A 137 14.80 -12.98 -19.55
N MET A 138 13.52 -12.81 -19.90
CA MET A 138 13.07 -11.78 -20.82
C MET A 138 12.95 -10.43 -20.12
N ARG A 139 13.27 -9.38 -20.87
CA ARG A 139 13.13 -8.00 -20.42
C ARG A 139 11.78 -7.45 -20.88
N ALA A 140 11.02 -6.91 -19.94
CA ALA A 140 9.79 -6.20 -20.20
C ALA A 140 9.94 -4.72 -19.82
N LEU A 141 9.35 -3.83 -20.62
CA LEU A 141 9.20 -2.42 -20.26
C LEU A 141 7.94 -2.26 -19.41
N VAL A 142 8.08 -1.80 -18.19
CA VAL A 142 6.97 -1.51 -17.29
C VAL A 142 6.61 -0.04 -17.40
N LYS A 143 5.36 0.24 -17.80
CA LYS A 143 4.79 1.58 -17.90
C LYS A 143 4.23 1.99 -16.55
N ALA A 144 5.05 2.69 -15.78
CA ALA A 144 4.76 3.16 -14.42
C ALA A 144 5.03 4.66 -14.25
N GLY A 145 5.14 5.41 -15.35
CA GLY A 145 5.31 6.86 -15.35
C GLY A 145 4.12 7.65 -14.76
N PRO A 146 4.19 9.00 -14.81
CA PRO A 146 3.25 9.90 -14.13
C PRO A 146 1.76 9.70 -14.47
N ASP A 147 1.46 9.29 -15.70
CA ASP A 147 0.09 9.09 -16.18
C ASP A 147 -0.47 7.70 -15.81
N CYS A 148 0.29 6.90 -15.05
CA CYS A 148 -0.07 5.55 -14.66
C CYS A 148 -0.51 5.51 -13.18
N LYS A 149 -1.62 4.82 -12.91
CA LYS A 149 -2.01 4.49 -11.52
C LYS A 149 -1.12 3.37 -11.02
N VAL A 150 -0.33 3.67 -10.00
CA VAL A 150 0.56 2.71 -9.36
C VAL A 150 0.11 2.48 -7.91
N ILE A 151 0.05 1.20 -7.52
CA ILE A 151 -0.20 0.76 -6.15
C ILE A 151 1.12 0.23 -5.59
N PRO A 152 1.87 1.06 -4.86
CA PRO A 152 3.15 0.67 -4.30
C PRO A 152 2.94 -0.08 -2.97
N LEU A 153 3.46 -1.29 -2.93
CA LEU A 153 3.57 -2.18 -1.78
C LEU A 153 5.03 -2.24 -1.32
N ILE A 154 5.63 -1.05 -1.22
CA ILE A 154 7.04 -0.83 -0.86
C ILE A 154 7.06 -0.27 0.56
N VAL A 155 7.86 -0.87 1.43
CA VAL A 155 7.94 -0.46 2.83
C VAL A 155 8.80 0.79 2.96
N GLU A 156 8.25 1.85 3.54
CA GLU A 156 9.04 3.03 3.91
C GLU A 156 9.86 2.78 5.19
N SER A 157 11.13 3.19 5.15
CA SER A 157 12.06 3.16 6.27
C SER A 157 11.91 4.43 7.10
N ARG A 158 11.87 4.29 8.43
CA ARG A 158 11.85 5.45 9.33
C ARG A 158 13.24 6.06 9.45
N LEU A 159 13.41 7.25 8.88
CA LEU A 159 14.69 7.96 8.85
C LEU A 159 14.84 8.94 10.00
N VAL A 160 13.77 9.66 10.32
CA VAL A 160 13.76 10.63 11.42
C VAL A 160 12.62 10.33 12.36
N ASN A 161 12.90 10.39 13.65
CA ASN A 161 11.91 10.32 14.70
C ASN A 161 12.34 11.28 15.81
N THR A 162 11.76 12.48 15.82
CA THR A 162 12.06 13.44 16.90
C THR A 162 11.35 13.00 18.17
N THR A 163 11.94 13.33 19.30
CA THR A 163 11.39 13.01 20.63
C THR A 163 11.23 14.31 21.40
N GLN A 164 10.37 14.32 22.43
CA GLN A 164 10.14 15.53 23.24
C GLN A 164 11.42 16.06 23.90
N LYS A 165 12.44 15.20 24.09
CA LYS A 165 13.74 15.55 24.67
C LYS A 165 14.72 16.16 23.64
N CYS A 166 14.43 16.02 22.35
CA CYS A 166 15.25 16.54 21.25
C CYS A 166 14.40 17.56 20.45
N SER A 167 14.31 18.78 20.99
CA SER A 167 13.54 19.89 20.39
C SER A 167 14.27 20.56 19.22
N THR A 168 15.56 20.28 19.05
CA THR A 168 16.39 20.88 17.99
C THR A 168 16.40 19.99 16.75
N LEU A 169 15.63 20.40 15.74
CA LEU A 169 15.66 19.77 14.41
C LEU A 169 17.03 19.92 13.75
N SER A 170 17.50 18.86 13.08
CA SER A 170 18.73 18.91 12.29
C SER A 170 18.65 19.99 11.21
N THR A 171 19.79 20.57 10.85
CA THR A 171 19.87 21.60 9.79
C THR A 171 19.32 21.07 8.46
N HIS A 172 19.63 19.81 8.14
CA HIS A 172 19.13 19.12 6.95
C HIS A 172 17.60 19.02 6.93
N LEU A 173 16.98 18.53 8.02
CA LEU A 173 15.53 18.42 8.12
C LEU A 173 14.84 19.79 8.08
N ARG A 174 15.40 20.80 8.76
CA ARG A 174 14.85 22.17 8.73
C ARG A 174 14.86 22.76 7.33
N LYS A 175 15.94 22.54 6.56
CA LYS A 175 16.03 22.95 5.15
C LYS A 175 14.98 22.23 4.31
N TRP A 176 14.92 20.90 4.43
CA TRP A 176 13.96 20.06 3.69
C TRP A 176 12.49 20.46 3.94
N LEU A 177 12.13 20.77 5.19
CA LEU A 177 10.80 21.27 5.57
C LEU A 177 10.52 22.64 4.95
N ARG A 178 11.50 23.57 5.01
CA ARG A 178 11.36 24.91 4.45
C ARG A 178 11.16 24.90 2.94
N ASP A 179 11.93 24.08 2.23
CA ASP A 179 11.85 23.94 0.76
C ASP A 179 10.46 23.44 0.30
N ARG A 180 9.67 22.86 1.22
CA ARG A 180 8.31 22.34 1.00
C ARG A 180 7.21 23.13 1.70
N ASN A 181 7.52 24.31 2.26
CA ASN A 181 6.59 25.14 3.04
C ASN A 181 5.93 24.40 4.23
N LEU A 182 6.65 23.45 4.85
CA LEU A 182 6.17 22.68 6.00
C LEU A 182 6.61 23.32 7.32
N SER A 183 5.76 23.24 8.34
CA SER A 183 6.05 23.82 9.65
C SER A 183 7.16 23.05 10.37
N ALA A 184 8.20 23.78 10.78
CA ALA A 184 9.24 23.28 11.69
C ALA A 184 8.85 23.38 13.17
N GLY A 185 7.67 23.94 13.48
CA GLY A 185 7.20 24.18 14.85
C GLY A 185 6.59 22.96 15.54
N ALA A 186 6.40 21.84 14.82
CA ALA A 186 5.91 20.61 15.43
C ALA A 186 7.00 19.97 16.31
N HIS A 187 6.70 19.76 17.60
CA HIS A 187 7.66 19.21 18.57
C HIS A 187 8.02 17.73 18.31
N LEU A 188 7.19 17.02 17.54
CA LEU A 188 7.30 15.59 17.29
C LEU A 188 6.99 15.30 15.82
N LEU A 189 8.04 15.03 15.05
CA LEU A 189 8.02 14.74 13.62
C LEU A 189 8.57 13.34 13.39
N ARG A 190 7.96 12.64 12.44
CA ARG A 190 8.47 11.36 11.93
C ARG A 190 8.52 11.41 10.43
N LEU A 191 9.72 11.26 9.87
CA LEU A 191 9.95 11.19 8.44
C LEU A 191 10.27 9.74 8.07
N GLU A 192 9.48 9.21 7.14
CA GLU A 192 9.67 7.88 6.55
C GLU A 192 9.91 8.05 5.04
N GLU A 193 10.85 7.28 4.49
CA GLU A 193 11.17 7.31 3.06
C GLU A 193 11.34 5.87 2.56
N GLY A 194 10.83 5.59 1.36
CA GLY A 194 11.00 4.33 0.66
C GLY A 194 11.33 4.57 -0.80
N TYR A 195 12.20 3.75 -1.37
CA TYR A 195 12.55 3.83 -2.78
C TYR A 195 12.92 2.46 -3.33
N VAL A 196 12.83 2.31 -4.64
CA VAL A 196 13.33 1.12 -5.35
C VAL A 196 14.43 1.59 -6.28
N LYS A 197 15.66 1.16 -5.99
CA LYS A 197 16.84 1.49 -6.77
C LYS A 197 17.02 0.51 -7.92
N GLU A 198 17.63 0.96 -8.99
CA GLU A 198 18.18 0.07 -10.03
C GLU A 198 19.05 -1.04 -9.43
N GLY A 199 18.94 -2.24 -9.99
CA GLY A 199 19.56 -3.46 -9.48
C GLY A 199 18.78 -4.14 -8.36
N SER A 200 17.74 -3.51 -7.80
CA SER A 200 16.87 -4.16 -6.81
C SER A 200 15.96 -5.20 -7.46
N TYR A 201 15.52 -6.16 -6.66
CA TYR A 201 14.47 -7.10 -7.05
C TYR A 201 13.08 -6.51 -6.77
N LEU A 202 12.17 -6.65 -7.72
CA LEU A 202 10.80 -6.15 -7.64
C LEU A 202 9.83 -7.17 -8.24
N SER A 203 8.66 -7.30 -7.63
CA SER A 203 7.51 -7.99 -8.23
C SER A 203 6.50 -6.97 -8.77
N VAL A 204 6.03 -7.20 -9.99
CA VAL A 204 5.08 -6.33 -10.71
C VAL A 204 3.87 -7.16 -11.14
N ILE A 205 2.65 -6.68 -10.84
CA ILE A 205 1.42 -7.22 -11.43
C ILE A 205 0.83 -6.17 -12.36
N GLY A 206 0.60 -6.56 -13.61
CA GLY A 206 0.05 -5.70 -14.64
C GLY A 206 -0.40 -6.48 -15.87
N MET A 207 -0.96 -5.76 -16.84
CA MET A 207 -1.41 -6.35 -18.10
C MET A 207 -0.25 -6.42 -19.08
N LEU A 208 -0.06 -7.60 -19.66
CA LEU A 208 0.90 -7.80 -20.73
C LEU A 208 0.37 -7.20 -22.03
N GLN A 209 1.18 -6.38 -22.67
CA GLN A 209 0.99 -5.87 -24.02
C GLN A 209 2.19 -6.25 -24.89
N ARG A 210 1.92 -6.94 -26.00
CA ARG A 210 2.91 -7.34 -27.01
C ARG A 210 2.74 -6.48 -28.26
N SER A 211 3.77 -5.72 -28.62
CA SER A 211 3.76 -4.90 -29.83
C SER A 211 5.11 -5.00 -30.54
N ASN A 212 5.12 -5.46 -31.79
CA ASN A 212 6.29 -5.46 -32.68
C ASN A 212 7.60 -5.88 -31.98
N ASP A 213 7.57 -7.02 -31.29
CA ASP A 213 8.71 -7.62 -30.55
C ASP A 213 9.08 -6.97 -29.21
N THR A 214 8.32 -5.97 -28.77
CA THR A 214 8.45 -5.39 -27.42
C THR A 214 7.40 -5.98 -26.47
N VAL A 215 7.88 -6.42 -25.30
CA VAL A 215 7.06 -6.87 -24.18
C VAL A 215 6.88 -5.69 -23.24
N THR A 216 5.65 -5.22 -23.09
CA THR A 216 5.33 -4.10 -22.22
C THR A 216 4.32 -4.53 -21.16
N ILE A 217 4.49 -4.04 -19.93
CA ILE A 217 3.56 -4.25 -18.84
C ILE A 217 2.93 -2.92 -18.52
N VAL A 218 1.61 -2.85 -18.60
CA VAL A 218 0.84 -1.63 -18.42
C VAL A 218 -0.17 -1.80 -17.29
N GLN A 219 -0.72 -0.69 -16.80
CA GLN A 219 -1.85 -0.76 -15.89
C GLN A 219 -3.04 -1.51 -16.52
N PRO A 220 -3.80 -2.26 -15.73
CA PRO A 220 -5.08 -2.83 -16.15
C PRO A 220 -6.06 -1.76 -16.67
N ARG A 221 -6.81 -2.10 -17.71
CA ARG A 221 -7.88 -1.23 -18.26
C ARG A 221 -9.15 -1.28 -17.42
N GLU A 222 -9.37 -2.39 -16.73
CA GLU A 222 -10.52 -2.66 -15.88
C GLU A 222 -10.04 -2.90 -14.45
N LEU A 223 -10.94 -2.69 -13.49
CA LEU A 223 -10.68 -2.99 -12.08
C LEU A 223 -10.43 -4.49 -11.93
N ILE A 224 -9.31 -4.82 -11.29
CA ILE A 224 -9.00 -6.22 -10.98
C ILE A 224 -9.48 -6.51 -9.58
N SER A 225 -10.44 -7.41 -9.46
CA SER A 225 -10.82 -7.93 -8.15
C SER A 225 -9.81 -9.01 -7.73
N THR A 226 -9.29 -8.93 -6.51
CA THR A 226 -8.44 -10.01 -5.93
C THR A 226 -9.17 -11.35 -5.77
N GLY A 227 -10.49 -11.36 -6.01
CA GLY A 227 -11.37 -12.47 -5.68
C GLY A 227 -11.54 -12.65 -4.16
N CYS A 228 -12.49 -13.49 -3.77
CA CYS A 228 -12.64 -13.89 -2.37
C CYS A 228 -11.48 -14.83 -1.99
N LEU A 229 -10.58 -14.37 -1.13
CA LEU A 229 -9.54 -15.20 -0.54
C LEU A 229 -10.14 -16.02 0.62
N TRP A 230 -11.03 -16.97 0.30
CA TRP A 230 -11.81 -17.77 1.27
C TRP A 230 -10.95 -18.44 2.32
N LYS A 231 -9.77 -18.97 1.93
CA LYS A 231 -8.79 -19.56 2.87
C LYS A 231 -8.32 -18.60 3.96
N LYS A 232 -8.48 -17.29 3.77
CA LYS A 232 -7.97 -16.23 4.65
C LYS A 232 -9.09 -15.32 5.20
N LEU A 233 -10.36 -15.61 4.88
CA LEU A 233 -11.53 -14.82 5.27
C LEU A 233 -11.41 -13.33 4.93
N LEU A 234 -10.84 -13.01 3.77
CA LEU A 234 -10.74 -11.64 3.28
C LEU A 234 -11.75 -11.38 2.17
N LEU A 235 -12.43 -10.24 2.25
CA LEU A 235 -13.25 -9.70 1.18
C LEU A 235 -12.38 -9.35 -0.03
N PRO A 236 -12.94 -9.45 -1.24
CA PRO A 236 -12.26 -9.00 -2.45
C PRO A 236 -11.93 -7.51 -2.34
N ILE A 237 -10.75 -7.14 -2.82
CA ILE A 237 -10.31 -5.75 -2.98
C ILE A 237 -10.23 -5.49 -4.48
N ASP A 238 -10.84 -4.40 -4.93
CA ASP A 238 -10.70 -3.95 -6.30
C ASP A 238 -9.43 -3.11 -6.45
N ILE A 239 -8.62 -3.51 -7.40
CA ILE A 239 -7.29 -2.95 -7.67
C ILE A 239 -7.41 -2.13 -8.95
N ASP A 240 -7.13 -0.84 -8.83
CA ASP A 240 -7.10 0.13 -9.92
C ASP A 240 -5.66 0.61 -10.14
N GLY A 241 -4.90 -0.13 -10.94
CA GLY A 241 -3.55 0.24 -11.31
C GLY A 241 -2.54 -0.91 -11.33
N LEU A 242 -1.32 -0.55 -11.68
CA LEU A 242 -0.15 -1.42 -11.67
C LEU A 242 0.33 -1.64 -10.23
N ILE A 243 0.48 -2.89 -9.81
CA ILE A 243 0.98 -3.20 -8.46
C ILE A 243 2.50 -3.35 -8.52
N LEU A 244 3.21 -2.60 -7.70
CA LEU A 244 4.66 -2.75 -7.50
C LEU A 244 4.90 -3.19 -6.06
N GLY A 245 5.67 -4.23 -5.82
CA GLY A 245 5.98 -4.61 -4.44
C GLY A 245 7.25 -5.42 -4.32
N THR A 246 7.80 -5.43 -3.11
CA THR A 246 8.97 -6.26 -2.80
C THR A 246 8.59 -7.74 -2.93
N PRO A 247 9.40 -8.58 -3.60
CA PRO A 247 9.15 -10.01 -3.63
C PRO A 247 9.19 -10.61 -2.22
N GLU A 248 8.51 -11.74 -2.03
CA GLU A 248 8.66 -12.50 -0.79
C GLU A 248 10.13 -12.91 -0.73
N ARG A 249 10.83 -12.67 0.39
CA ARG A 249 12.24 -13.05 0.52
C ARG A 249 12.36 -14.49 0.03
N LEU A 250 13.17 -14.72 -1.01
CA LEU A 250 13.69 -16.06 -1.28
C LEU A 250 14.38 -16.46 0.02
N ALA A 251 13.75 -17.35 0.78
CA ALA A 251 14.37 -17.96 1.93
C ALA A 251 15.64 -18.65 1.41
N GLN A 252 16.79 -18.01 1.66
CA GLN A 252 18.06 -18.70 1.73
C GLN A 252 18.25 -19.13 3.18
#